data_AF-A0A957Q2T5-F1
#
_entry.id   AF-A0A957Q2T5-F1
#
_cell.length_a   1.000
_cell.length_b   1.000
_cell.length_c   1.000
_cell.angle_alpha   90.00
_cell.angle_beta   90.00
_cell.angle_gamma   90.00
#
_symmetry.space_group_name_H-M   'P 1'
#
loop_
_entity.id
_entity.type
_entity.pdbx_description
1 polymer ?
#
loop_
_entity_poly.entity_id
_entity_poly.type
_entity_poly.pdbx_seq_one_letter_code
_entity_poly.pdbx_strand_id
1 'polypeptide(L)'
;MGITLKHALDTFSDDRKDVPSRYADSIKLNNNRRIIEQPLSQEGLLTIQYPEERRLLPERFRYIPMLIWDTEAKEDRCTACGICAKVCPPQCIWIVRDSDENGRPVARPAEFYIDAAVCMSCSFCCEFCPFDAIKMNHDFELAVYDRYPQLVYDKAELTVPVEYYAALWPTQYAAEEEARRKEAEEKAAQAAAKEKAAAAKAAAAAKDQGDKPQRSPEEIQAMKEKAAARAAAAKAKAAGGAAAGAATGDEDADAKKARLEELKRKAAEKAKARREAAE
;
A
#
# COMPACT_ATOMS: atom_id res chain seq x y z
N MET A 1 -18.38 -52.06 26.36
CA MET A 1 -19.69 -51.91 25.69
C MET A 1 -20.61 -50.89 26.37
N GLY A 2 -20.62 -50.74 27.70
CA GLY A 2 -21.54 -49.80 28.38
C GLY A 2 -21.38 -48.33 27.99
N ILE A 3 -20.14 -47.85 27.84
CA ILE A 3 -19.85 -46.45 27.43
C ILE A 3 -20.34 -46.20 26.01
N THR A 4 -20.06 -47.12 25.08
CA THR A 4 -20.46 -47.01 23.68
C THR A 4 -21.99 -47.03 23.54
N LEU A 5 -22.68 -47.89 24.30
CA LEU A 5 -24.13 -47.95 24.31
C LEU A 5 -24.74 -46.69 24.93
N LYS A 6 -24.15 -46.14 25.99
CA LYS A 6 -24.56 -44.87 26.59
C LYS A 6 -24.49 -43.73 25.56
N HIS A 7 -23.34 -43.54 24.90
CA HIS A 7 -23.21 -42.50 23.88
C HIS A 7 -24.18 -42.68 22.71
N ALA A 8 -24.42 -43.93 22.29
CA ALA A 8 -25.40 -44.21 21.25
C ALA A 8 -26.84 -43.83 21.67
N LEU A 9 -27.23 -44.15 22.90
CA LEU A 9 -28.55 -43.80 23.44
C LEU A 9 -28.70 -42.29 23.67
N ASP A 10 -27.67 -41.63 24.21
CA ASP A 10 -27.68 -40.19 24.45
C ASP A 10 -27.79 -39.42 23.11
N THR A 11 -27.01 -39.82 22.10
CA THR A 11 -27.07 -39.23 20.75
C THR A 11 -28.43 -39.47 20.09
N PHE A 12 -28.94 -40.70 20.15
CA PHE A 12 -30.23 -41.05 19.55
C PHE A 12 -31.40 -40.30 20.21
N SER A 13 -31.35 -40.14 21.53
CA SER A 13 -32.33 -39.35 22.27
C SER A 13 -32.27 -37.87 21.90
N ASP A 14 -31.07 -37.32 21.71
CA ASP A 14 -30.88 -35.93 21.29
C ASP A 14 -31.38 -35.66 19.87
N ASP A 15 -31.11 -36.57 18.93
CA ASP A 15 -31.59 -36.47 17.54
C ASP A 15 -33.12 -36.57 17.40
N ARG A 16 -33.81 -37.12 18.41
CA ARG A 16 -35.28 -37.19 18.44
C ARG A 16 -35.94 -35.87 18.88
N LYS A 17 -35.17 -34.89 19.36
CA LYS A 17 -35.68 -33.55 19.68
C LYS A 17 -36.00 -32.78 18.39
N ASP A 18 -36.98 -31.88 18.44
CA ASP A 18 -37.34 -31.02 17.29
C ASP A 18 -36.16 -30.13 16.83
N VAL A 19 -35.32 -29.72 17.79
CA VAL A 19 -34.03 -29.09 17.52
C VAL A 19 -32.97 -29.84 18.33
N PRO A 20 -32.20 -30.73 17.68
CA PRO A 20 -31.06 -31.39 18.31
C PRO A 20 -30.08 -30.37 18.91
N SER A 21 -29.38 -30.74 19.98
CA SER A 21 -28.45 -29.84 20.69
C SER A 21 -27.38 -29.25 19.77
N ARG A 22 -26.95 -30.01 18.76
CA ARG A 22 -26.00 -29.58 17.72
C ARG A 22 -26.47 -28.43 16.84
N TYR A 23 -27.77 -28.11 16.82
CA TYR A 23 -28.32 -27.00 16.05
C TYR A 23 -28.86 -25.86 16.92
N ALA A 24 -28.72 -25.95 18.24
CA ALA A 24 -29.26 -24.94 19.17
C ALA A 24 -28.76 -23.53 18.82
N ASP A 25 -27.47 -23.41 18.54
CA ASP A 25 -26.81 -22.14 18.20
C ASP A 25 -26.58 -21.95 16.69
N SER A 26 -27.26 -22.74 15.85
CA SER A 26 -27.07 -22.68 14.40
C SER A 26 -27.70 -21.45 13.76
N ILE A 27 -26.97 -20.79 12.86
CA ILE A 27 -27.48 -19.69 12.05
C ILE A 27 -28.14 -20.29 10.80
N LYS A 28 -29.47 -20.15 10.69
CA LYS A 28 -30.21 -20.62 9.51
C LYS A 28 -30.04 -19.62 8.35
N LEU A 29 -29.47 -20.10 7.25
CA LEU A 29 -29.41 -19.41 5.97
C LEU A 29 -30.64 -19.77 5.11
N ASN A 30 -30.78 -19.10 3.97
CA ASN A 30 -31.78 -19.41 2.96
C ASN A 30 -31.58 -20.84 2.39
N ASN A 31 -32.68 -21.46 1.94
CA ASN A 31 -32.73 -22.81 1.33
C ASN A 31 -32.23 -23.93 2.26
N ASN A 32 -32.70 -23.97 3.51
CA ASN A 32 -32.34 -24.97 4.52
C ASN A 32 -30.84 -25.08 4.88
N ARG A 33 -29.98 -24.21 4.35
CA ARG A 33 -28.57 -24.18 4.71
C ARG A 33 -28.41 -23.65 6.14
N ARG A 34 -27.41 -24.15 6.87
CA ARG A 34 -27.12 -23.72 8.24
C ARG A 34 -25.64 -23.55 8.44
N ILE A 35 -25.27 -22.51 9.16
CA ILE A 35 -23.93 -22.36 9.70
C ILE A 35 -23.98 -22.87 11.15
N ILE A 36 -23.13 -23.84 11.45
CA ILE A 36 -23.01 -24.44 12.78
C ILE A 36 -21.65 -24.09 13.38
N GLU A 37 -21.65 -23.79 14.67
CA GLU A 37 -20.45 -23.73 15.47
C GLU A 37 -20.26 -25.08 16.17
N GLN A 38 -19.06 -25.63 16.09
CA GLN A 38 -18.72 -26.89 16.77
C GLN A 38 -17.84 -26.59 17.97
N PRO A 39 -18.43 -26.47 19.18
CA PRO A 39 -17.64 -26.29 20.39
C PRO A 39 -16.90 -27.58 20.73
N LEU A 40 -15.75 -27.46 21.40
CA LEU A 40 -14.98 -28.61 21.90
C LEU A 40 -15.77 -29.46 22.92
N SER A 41 -16.79 -28.87 23.56
CA SER A 41 -17.69 -29.52 24.49
C SER A 41 -18.90 -30.20 23.82
N GLN A 42 -18.97 -30.22 22.48
CA GLN A 42 -20.09 -30.82 21.77
C GLN A 42 -20.12 -32.34 22.00
N GLU A 43 -21.24 -32.83 22.55
CA GLU A 43 -21.51 -34.26 22.70
C GLU A 43 -22.41 -34.75 21.55
N GLY A 44 -22.30 -36.03 21.20
CA GLY A 44 -23.09 -36.65 20.14
C GLY A 44 -22.41 -36.67 18.77
N LEU A 45 -23.18 -36.47 17.71
CA LEU A 45 -22.69 -36.57 16.34
C LEU A 45 -21.78 -35.37 15.97
N LEU A 46 -20.50 -35.65 15.72
CA LEU A 46 -19.49 -34.65 15.31
C LEU A 46 -19.50 -34.33 13.82
N THR A 47 -20.17 -35.15 13.00
CA THR A 47 -20.16 -35.01 11.55
C THR A 47 -21.03 -33.83 11.11
N ILE A 48 -20.47 -32.98 10.24
CA ILE A 48 -21.18 -31.90 9.55
C ILE A 48 -21.71 -32.45 8.22
N GLN A 49 -23.01 -32.31 7.96
CA GLN A 49 -23.59 -32.72 6.68
C GLN A 49 -23.47 -31.61 5.63
N TYR A 50 -22.29 -31.49 5.02
CA TYR A 50 -22.08 -30.58 3.87
C TYR A 50 -22.79 -31.12 2.62
N PRO A 51 -23.48 -30.31 1.80
CA PRO A 51 -23.46 -28.84 1.72
C PRO A 51 -24.53 -28.08 2.54
N GLU A 52 -25.50 -28.77 3.12
CA GLU A 52 -26.60 -28.15 3.87
C GLU A 52 -26.11 -27.53 5.18
N GLU A 53 -25.14 -28.16 5.84
CA GLU A 53 -24.50 -27.66 7.04
C GLU A 53 -23.07 -27.22 6.74
N ARG A 54 -22.72 -26.02 7.20
CA ARG A 54 -21.39 -25.43 7.05
C ARG A 54 -20.86 -25.03 8.41
N ARG A 55 -19.55 -25.12 8.59
CA ARG A 55 -18.91 -24.62 9.80
C ARG A 55 -18.79 -23.10 9.74
N LEU A 56 -18.98 -22.43 10.87
CA LEU A 56 -18.61 -21.02 10.99
C LEU A 56 -17.10 -20.86 10.79
N LEU A 57 -16.70 -20.07 9.80
CA LEU A 57 -15.30 -19.75 9.56
C LEU A 57 -14.81 -18.74 10.61
N PRO A 58 -13.59 -18.92 11.14
CA PRO A 58 -13.01 -17.92 12.00
C PRO A 58 -12.76 -16.63 11.21
N GLU A 59 -12.83 -15.49 11.89
CA GLU A 59 -12.56 -14.18 11.28
C GLU A 59 -11.24 -14.16 10.50
N ARG A 60 -10.18 -14.74 11.09
CA ARG A 60 -8.83 -14.77 10.49
C ARG A 60 -8.61 -15.84 9.41
N PHE A 61 -9.67 -16.39 8.82
CA PHE A 61 -9.56 -17.36 7.75
C PHE A 61 -8.88 -16.75 6.50
N ARG A 62 -8.13 -17.57 5.77
CA ARG A 62 -7.29 -17.13 4.65
C ARG A 62 -7.47 -18.07 3.48
N TYR A 63 -7.96 -17.56 2.35
CA TYR A 63 -8.02 -18.33 1.10
C TYR A 63 -7.66 -17.48 -0.13
N ILE A 64 -8.64 -16.94 -0.84
CA ILE A 64 -8.41 -16.02 -1.96
C ILE A 64 -8.37 -14.57 -1.44
N PRO A 65 -7.39 -13.74 -1.88
CA PRO A 65 -7.40 -12.32 -1.58
C PRO A 65 -8.55 -11.58 -2.27
N MET A 66 -9.06 -10.52 -1.67
CA MET A 66 -10.04 -9.61 -2.25
C MET A 66 -9.48 -8.18 -2.25
N LEU A 67 -9.88 -7.39 -3.24
CA LEU A 67 -9.54 -5.97 -3.35
C LEU A 67 -10.66 -5.12 -2.76
N ILE A 68 -10.31 -4.14 -1.94
CA ILE A 68 -11.30 -3.27 -1.32
C ILE A 68 -11.61 -2.07 -2.22
N TRP A 69 -12.89 -1.94 -2.53
CA TRP A 69 -13.48 -0.75 -3.10
C TRP A 69 -14.00 0.16 -1.99
N ASP A 70 -13.57 1.42 -2.02
CA ASP A 70 -14.06 2.43 -1.09
C ASP A 70 -15.38 3.00 -1.62
N THR A 71 -16.47 2.74 -0.90
CA THR A 71 -17.82 3.18 -1.28
C THR A 71 -18.04 4.67 -1.04
N GLU A 72 -17.35 5.26 -0.05
CA GLU A 72 -17.44 6.70 0.26
C GLU A 72 -16.68 7.53 -0.77
N ALA A 73 -15.43 7.14 -1.05
CA ALA A 73 -14.57 7.83 -2.02
C ALA A 73 -14.86 7.44 -3.48
N LYS A 74 -15.61 6.35 -3.71
CA LYS A 74 -15.92 5.77 -5.03
C LYS A 74 -14.67 5.47 -5.86
N GLU A 75 -13.66 4.90 -5.20
CA GLU A 75 -12.41 4.52 -5.84
C GLU A 75 -11.84 3.22 -5.25
N ASP A 76 -10.98 2.56 -6.03
CA ASP A 76 -10.20 1.44 -5.53
C ASP A 76 -9.21 1.95 -4.47
N ARG A 77 -9.10 1.26 -3.32
CA ARG A 77 -8.04 1.57 -2.35
C ARG A 77 -6.64 1.24 -2.88
N CYS A 78 -6.56 0.40 -3.90
CA CYS A 78 -5.30 -0.01 -4.50
C CYS A 78 -4.70 1.12 -5.34
N THR A 79 -3.44 1.47 -5.06
CA THR A 79 -2.70 2.53 -5.78
C THR A 79 -1.72 1.97 -6.84
N ALA A 80 -1.77 0.65 -7.10
CA ALA A 80 -0.84 -0.07 -7.96
C ALA A 80 0.65 0.11 -7.59
N CYS A 81 0.96 0.14 -6.29
CA CYS A 81 2.34 0.30 -5.79
C CYS A 81 3.27 -0.91 -6.06
N GLY A 82 2.70 -2.09 -6.34
CA GLY A 82 3.48 -3.30 -6.67
C GLY A 82 4.12 -4.04 -5.48
N ILE A 83 3.95 -3.55 -4.25
CA ILE A 83 4.56 -4.18 -3.05
C ILE A 83 4.01 -5.59 -2.83
N CYS A 84 2.70 -5.79 -2.99
CA CYS A 84 2.07 -7.10 -2.84
C CYS A 84 2.60 -8.13 -3.85
N ALA A 85 2.82 -7.74 -5.11
CA ALA A 85 3.42 -8.61 -6.12
C ALA A 85 4.88 -8.95 -5.79
N LYS A 86 5.64 -7.98 -5.25
CA LYS A 86 7.05 -8.18 -4.87
C LYS A 86 7.23 -9.09 -3.67
N VAL A 87 6.34 -9.00 -2.67
CA VAL A 87 6.42 -9.81 -1.44
C VAL A 87 5.82 -11.21 -1.60
N CYS A 88 5.02 -11.42 -2.66
CA CYS A 88 4.37 -12.70 -2.95
C CYS A 88 5.43 -13.80 -3.15
N PRO A 89 5.52 -14.82 -2.26
CA PRO A 89 6.54 -15.86 -2.39
C PRO A 89 6.45 -16.65 -3.71
N PRO A 90 5.27 -17.07 -4.19
CA PRO A 90 5.16 -17.76 -5.47
C PRO A 90 4.98 -16.82 -6.67
N GLN A 91 5.02 -15.49 -6.46
CA GLN A 91 4.89 -14.47 -7.51
C GLN A 91 3.63 -14.65 -8.39
N CYS A 92 2.46 -14.84 -7.78
CA CYS A 92 1.20 -15.11 -8.49
C CYS A 92 0.35 -13.86 -8.79
N ILE A 93 0.87 -12.65 -8.55
CA ILE A 93 0.12 -11.39 -8.69
C ILE A 93 0.70 -10.57 -9.83
N TRP A 94 -0.15 -10.19 -10.78
CA TRP A 94 0.19 -9.28 -11.88
C TRP A 94 -0.56 -7.96 -11.74
N ILE A 95 0.14 -6.85 -11.91
CA ILE A 95 -0.41 -5.50 -11.72
C ILE A 95 0.08 -4.61 -12.85
N VAL A 96 -0.87 -3.98 -13.55
CA VAL A 96 -0.61 -2.93 -14.53
C VAL A 96 -1.15 -1.63 -13.98
N ARG A 97 -0.28 -0.62 -13.92
CA ARG A 97 -0.62 0.70 -13.38
C ARG A 97 -1.26 1.56 -14.46
N ASP A 98 -2.31 2.26 -14.09
CA ASP A 98 -3.06 3.13 -15.00
C ASP A 98 -2.26 4.39 -15.38
N SER A 99 -2.60 5.00 -16.51
CA SER A 99 -1.93 6.19 -17.06
C SER A 99 -2.95 7.22 -17.54
N ASP A 100 -2.68 8.50 -17.27
CA ASP A 100 -3.52 9.61 -17.74
C ASP A 100 -3.40 9.81 -19.26
N GLU A 101 -4.23 10.71 -19.81
CA GLU A 101 -4.23 11.07 -21.23
C GLU A 101 -2.86 11.61 -21.72
N ASN A 102 -2.01 12.07 -20.81
CA ASN A 102 -0.67 12.56 -21.07
C ASN A 102 0.43 11.50 -20.81
N GLY A 103 0.05 10.25 -20.55
CA GLY A 103 0.96 9.14 -20.24
C GLY A 103 1.61 9.21 -18.85
N ARG A 104 1.12 10.07 -17.95
CA ARG A 104 1.60 10.13 -16.56
C ARG A 104 0.89 9.06 -15.74
N PRO A 105 1.63 8.36 -14.87
CA PRO A 105 1.07 7.20 -14.21
C PRO A 105 0.17 7.61 -13.04
N VAL A 106 -1.06 7.09 -13.01
CA VAL A 106 -2.11 7.38 -12.03
C VAL A 106 -2.00 6.40 -10.85
N ALA A 107 -2.42 6.83 -9.66
CA ALA A 107 -2.43 6.00 -8.46
C ALA A 107 -3.64 5.04 -8.43
N ARG A 108 -3.79 4.24 -9.48
CA ARG A 108 -4.86 3.24 -9.64
C ARG A 108 -4.37 2.06 -10.49
N PRO A 109 -4.81 0.81 -10.24
CA PRO A 109 -4.55 -0.30 -11.14
C PRO A 109 -5.49 -0.24 -12.35
N ALA A 110 -4.90 -0.29 -13.55
CA ALA A 110 -5.63 -0.56 -14.80
C ALA A 110 -6.01 -2.03 -14.85
N GLU A 111 -5.04 -2.92 -14.62
CA GLU A 111 -5.25 -4.36 -14.57
C GLU A 111 -4.65 -4.92 -13.28
N PHE A 112 -5.33 -5.93 -12.73
CA PHE A 112 -4.89 -6.65 -11.56
C PHE A 112 -5.33 -8.10 -11.70
N TYR A 113 -4.38 -9.03 -11.62
CA TYR A 113 -4.65 -10.46 -11.76
C TYR A 113 -4.02 -11.24 -10.62
N ILE A 114 -4.73 -12.27 -10.14
CA ILE A 114 -4.18 -13.26 -9.22
C ILE A 114 -4.42 -14.66 -9.81
N ASP A 115 -3.34 -15.42 -10.00
CA ASP A 115 -3.44 -16.86 -10.28
C ASP A 115 -3.67 -17.61 -8.96
N ALA A 116 -4.92 -18.02 -8.73
CA ALA A 116 -5.31 -18.75 -7.52
C ALA A 116 -4.76 -20.18 -7.48
N ALA A 117 -4.41 -20.76 -8.63
CA ALA A 117 -3.79 -22.08 -8.68
C ALA A 117 -2.33 -22.07 -8.18
N VAL A 118 -1.67 -20.91 -8.23
CA VAL A 118 -0.28 -20.71 -7.77
C VAL A 118 -0.24 -20.06 -6.38
N CYS A 119 -1.28 -19.32 -6.01
CA CYS A 119 -1.40 -18.71 -4.69
C CYS A 119 -1.34 -19.77 -3.58
N MET A 120 -0.54 -19.50 -2.54
CA MET A 120 -0.43 -20.36 -1.35
C MET A 120 -1.20 -19.81 -0.13
N SER A 121 -2.09 -18.84 -0.34
CA SER A 121 -2.97 -18.23 0.68
C SER A 121 -2.25 -17.74 1.95
N CYS A 122 -1.01 -17.25 1.83
CA CYS A 122 -0.15 -16.91 2.99
C CYS A 122 -0.47 -15.58 3.68
N SER A 123 -1.25 -14.68 3.05
CA SER A 123 -1.61 -13.35 3.57
C SER A 123 -0.50 -12.30 3.62
N PHE A 124 0.67 -12.55 3.02
CA PHE A 124 1.73 -11.53 2.91
C PHE A 124 1.31 -10.33 2.07
N CYS A 125 0.51 -10.53 1.02
CA CYS A 125 0.00 -9.41 0.23
C CYS A 125 -0.85 -8.44 1.08
N CYS A 126 -1.59 -8.95 2.06
CA CYS A 126 -2.47 -8.17 2.94
C CYS A 126 -1.68 -7.46 4.04
N GLU A 127 -0.71 -8.15 4.66
CA GLU A 127 0.09 -7.59 5.76
C GLU A 127 1.06 -6.48 5.27
N PHE A 128 1.56 -6.59 4.04
CA PHE A 128 2.49 -5.61 3.48
C PHE A 128 1.81 -4.52 2.65
N CYS A 129 0.48 -4.51 2.55
CA CYS A 129 -0.22 -3.46 1.83
C CYS A 129 -0.27 -2.18 2.68
N PRO A 130 0.40 -1.08 2.28
CA PRO A 130 0.41 0.15 3.09
C PRO A 130 -0.91 0.94 3.02
N PHE A 131 -1.84 0.55 2.14
CA PHE A 131 -3.12 1.21 1.92
C PHE A 131 -4.31 0.34 2.33
N ASP A 132 -4.05 -0.82 2.95
CA ASP A 132 -5.08 -1.82 3.29
C ASP A 132 -6.02 -2.16 2.12
N ALA A 133 -5.48 -2.16 0.90
CA ALA A 133 -6.26 -2.32 -0.32
C ALA A 133 -6.57 -3.78 -0.68
N ILE A 134 -5.80 -4.73 -0.16
CA ILE A 134 -5.96 -6.16 -0.41
C ILE A 134 -6.11 -6.88 0.93
N LYS A 135 -7.21 -7.63 1.10
CA LYS A 135 -7.52 -8.40 2.31
C LYS A 135 -7.83 -9.85 1.95
N MET A 136 -7.97 -10.73 2.94
CA MET A 136 -8.29 -12.14 2.70
C MET A 136 -9.80 -12.35 2.75
N ASN A 137 -10.32 -13.02 1.72
CA ASN A 137 -11.72 -13.41 1.63
C ASN A 137 -11.96 -14.77 2.33
N HIS A 138 -13.23 -15.03 2.65
CA HIS A 138 -13.71 -16.28 3.24
C HIS A 138 -14.24 -17.28 2.21
N ASP A 139 -14.27 -16.91 0.93
CA ASP A 139 -14.65 -17.80 -0.15
C ASP A 139 -13.61 -18.92 -0.33
N PHE A 140 -14.03 -20.17 -0.12
CA PHE A 140 -13.19 -21.37 -0.27
C PHE A 140 -13.75 -22.36 -1.31
N GLU A 141 -15.00 -22.18 -1.75
CA GLU A 141 -15.71 -23.08 -2.67
C GLU A 141 -15.42 -22.72 -4.14
N LEU A 142 -14.14 -22.71 -4.51
CA LEU A 142 -13.65 -22.17 -5.79
C LEU A 142 -13.18 -23.28 -6.74
N ALA A 143 -13.69 -24.51 -6.53
CA ALA A 143 -13.36 -25.65 -7.36
C ALA A 143 -13.95 -25.48 -8.77
N VAL A 144 -13.09 -25.60 -9.76
CA VAL A 144 -13.43 -25.45 -11.18
C VAL A 144 -12.78 -26.57 -12.00
N TYR A 145 -13.28 -26.82 -13.21
CA TYR A 145 -12.80 -27.92 -14.06
C TYR A 145 -11.52 -27.57 -14.83
N ASP A 146 -11.41 -26.32 -15.29
CA ASP A 146 -10.29 -25.85 -16.09
C ASP A 146 -9.47 -24.82 -15.32
N ARG A 147 -8.15 -24.84 -15.46
CA ARG A 147 -7.29 -23.83 -14.84
C ARG A 147 -7.43 -22.47 -15.49
N TYR A 148 -7.25 -22.41 -16.80
CA TYR A 148 -7.32 -21.18 -17.56
C TYR A 148 -8.63 -21.14 -18.34
N PRO A 149 -9.44 -20.07 -18.24
CA PRO A 149 -9.22 -18.84 -17.46
C PRO A 149 -9.75 -18.89 -16.00
N GLN A 150 -10.43 -19.95 -15.58
CA GLN A 150 -11.33 -19.95 -14.40
C GLN A 150 -10.63 -19.78 -13.03
N LEU A 151 -9.32 -20.05 -12.91
CA LEU A 151 -8.53 -19.85 -11.69
C LEU A 151 -7.63 -18.61 -11.73
N VAL A 152 -7.72 -17.80 -12.80
CA VAL A 152 -7.05 -16.50 -12.89
C VAL A 152 -8.09 -15.43 -12.67
N TYR A 153 -8.09 -14.85 -11.47
CA TYR A 153 -9.05 -13.83 -11.08
C TYR A 153 -8.61 -12.47 -11.59
N ASP A 154 -9.55 -11.75 -12.20
CA ASP A 154 -9.33 -10.37 -12.61
C ASP A 154 -9.67 -9.37 -11.50
N LYS A 155 -9.41 -8.09 -11.78
CA LYS A 155 -9.72 -7.00 -10.83
C LYS A 155 -11.21 -6.96 -10.49
N ALA A 156 -12.10 -7.15 -11.46
CA ALA A 156 -13.52 -7.01 -11.26
C ALA A 156 -14.09 -8.11 -10.35
N GLU A 157 -13.58 -9.34 -10.48
CA GLU A 157 -13.95 -10.48 -9.65
C GLU A 157 -13.39 -10.37 -8.22
N LEU A 158 -12.21 -9.76 -8.06
CA LEU A 158 -11.58 -9.58 -6.75
C LEU A 158 -12.17 -8.40 -5.97
N THR A 159 -12.75 -7.42 -6.66
CA THR A 159 -13.21 -6.19 -6.03
C THR A 159 -14.49 -6.39 -5.23
N VAL A 160 -14.41 -6.07 -3.95
CA VAL A 160 -15.53 -6.12 -3.00
C VAL A 160 -15.70 -4.77 -2.29
N PRO A 161 -16.92 -4.39 -1.90
CA PRO A 161 -17.15 -3.16 -1.17
C PRO A 161 -16.61 -3.23 0.26
N VAL A 162 -16.26 -2.09 0.85
CA VAL A 162 -15.71 -2.02 2.22
C VAL A 162 -16.66 -2.61 3.28
N GLU A 163 -17.97 -2.50 3.08
CA GLU A 163 -18.98 -3.05 3.99
C GLU A 163 -18.93 -4.58 4.03
N TYR A 164 -18.59 -5.22 2.91
CA TYR A 164 -18.39 -6.67 2.85
C TYR A 164 -17.22 -7.10 3.72
N TYR A 165 -16.10 -6.37 3.64
CA TYR A 165 -14.94 -6.61 4.52
C TYR A 165 -15.30 -6.37 5.99
N ALA A 166 -16.01 -5.29 6.31
CA ALA A 166 -16.44 -4.99 7.69
C ALA A 166 -17.36 -6.07 8.28
N ALA A 167 -18.19 -6.71 7.45
CA ALA A 167 -19.06 -7.81 7.88
C ALA A 167 -18.28 -9.11 8.15
N LEU A 168 -17.27 -9.42 7.33
CA LEU A 168 -16.43 -10.61 7.49
C LEU A 168 -15.41 -10.47 8.63
N TRP A 169 -14.84 -9.28 8.80
CA TRP A 169 -13.76 -8.98 9.74
C TRP A 169 -14.13 -7.85 10.71
N PRO A 170 -15.16 -8.04 11.57
CA PRO A 170 -15.66 -6.96 12.42
C PRO A 170 -14.65 -6.49 13.47
N THR A 171 -13.88 -7.40 14.07
CA THR A 171 -12.92 -7.01 15.13
C THR A 171 -11.69 -6.34 14.55
N GLN A 172 -11.20 -6.84 13.42
CA GLN A 172 -10.05 -6.24 12.74
C GLN A 172 -10.42 -4.92 12.08
N TYR A 173 -11.58 -4.82 11.42
CA TYR A 173 -12.04 -3.57 10.83
C TYR A 173 -12.19 -2.47 11.88
N ALA A 174 -12.78 -2.78 13.03
CA ALA A 174 -12.88 -1.81 14.13
C ALA A 174 -11.50 -1.31 14.60
N ALA A 175 -10.52 -2.20 14.75
CA ALA A 175 -9.17 -1.82 15.13
C ALA A 175 -8.47 -0.96 14.05
N GLU A 176 -8.66 -1.29 12.77
CA GLU A 176 -8.12 -0.54 11.63
C GLU A 176 -8.74 0.86 11.52
N GLU A 177 -10.05 0.99 11.72
CA GLU A 177 -10.77 2.28 11.78
C GLU A 177 -10.27 3.17 12.93
N GLU A 178 -10.08 2.59 14.11
CA GLU A 178 -9.52 3.32 15.25
C GLU A 178 -8.09 3.80 14.98
N ALA A 179 -7.26 2.95 14.37
CA ALA A 179 -5.89 3.31 13.99
C ALA A 179 -5.90 4.45 12.95
N ARG A 180 -6.73 4.35 11.91
CA ARG A 180 -6.89 5.40 10.90
C ARG A 180 -7.40 6.71 11.49
N ARG A 181 -8.34 6.67 12.44
CA ARG A 181 -8.85 7.87 13.12
C ARG A 181 -7.73 8.55 13.91
N LYS A 182 -6.94 7.79 14.67
CA LYS A 182 -5.77 8.31 15.39
C LYS A 182 -4.74 8.91 14.44
N GLU A 183 -4.41 8.21 13.36
CA GLU A 183 -3.49 8.74 12.34
C GLU A 183 -4.01 10.02 11.67
N ALA A 184 -5.31 10.10 11.39
CA ALA A 184 -5.93 11.28 10.81
C ALA A 184 -5.88 12.47 11.78
N GLU A 185 -6.18 12.25 13.06
CA GLU A 185 -6.07 13.24 14.13
C GLU A 185 -4.62 13.72 14.29
N GLU A 186 -3.64 12.81 14.28
CA GLU A 186 -2.21 13.13 14.34
C GLU A 186 -1.76 13.92 13.11
N LYS A 187 -2.14 13.49 11.90
CA LYS A 187 -1.85 14.21 10.64
C LYS A 187 -2.49 15.59 10.65
N ALA A 188 -3.71 15.74 11.15
CA ALA A 188 -4.38 17.03 11.31
C ALA A 188 -3.68 17.93 12.33
N ALA A 189 -3.24 17.38 13.48
CA ALA A 189 -2.47 18.11 14.48
C ALA A 189 -1.10 18.56 13.93
N GLN A 190 -0.42 17.70 13.17
CA GLN A 190 0.83 18.03 12.49
C GLN A 190 0.64 19.09 11.40
N ALA A 191 -0.45 19.02 10.63
CA ALA A 191 -0.78 20.03 9.63
C ALA A 191 -1.07 21.39 10.29
N ALA A 192 -1.89 21.41 11.35
CA ALA A 192 -2.18 22.62 12.12
C ALA A 192 -0.92 23.20 12.80
N ALA A 193 -0.01 22.35 13.30
CA ALA A 193 1.26 22.79 13.85
C ALA A 193 2.19 23.37 12.77
N LYS A 194 2.26 22.74 11.59
CA LYS A 194 3.02 23.25 10.43
C LYS A 194 2.45 24.57 9.94
N GLU A 195 1.13 24.72 9.89
CA GLU A 195 0.45 25.96 9.51
C GLU A 195 0.71 27.08 10.52
N LYS A 196 0.57 26.80 11.83
CA LYS A 196 0.92 27.76 12.90
C LYS A 196 2.41 28.14 12.86
N ALA A 197 3.30 27.19 12.59
CA ALA A 197 4.73 27.45 12.45
C ALA A 197 5.05 28.28 11.18
N ALA A 198 4.35 28.03 10.08
CA ALA A 198 4.45 28.82 8.85
C ALA A 198 3.92 30.25 9.06
N ALA A 199 2.79 30.41 9.74
CA ALA A 199 2.22 31.71 10.11
C ALA A 199 3.13 32.49 11.08
N ALA A 200 3.71 31.82 12.08
CA ALA A 200 4.67 32.44 13.01
C ALA A 200 5.96 32.86 12.31
N LYS A 201 6.48 32.05 11.37
CA LYS A 201 7.63 32.43 10.52
C LYS A 201 7.30 33.60 9.59
N ALA A 202 6.10 33.63 9.00
CA ALA A 202 5.65 34.75 8.17
C ALA A 202 5.52 36.04 9.00
N ALA A 203 4.97 35.95 10.22
CA ALA A 203 4.86 37.08 11.14
C ALA A 203 6.23 37.57 11.66
N ALA A 204 7.18 36.66 11.91
CA ALA A 204 8.56 37.00 12.28
C ALA A 204 9.33 37.63 11.11
N ALA A 205 9.15 37.15 9.88
CA ALA A 205 9.72 37.75 8.67
C ALA A 205 9.16 39.15 8.37
N ALA A 206 7.88 39.38 8.69
CA ALA A 206 7.26 40.70 8.61
C ALA A 206 7.81 41.68 9.67
N LYS A 207 8.16 41.19 10.87
CA LYS A 207 8.79 42.00 11.93
C LYS A 207 10.28 42.31 11.66
N ASP A 208 11.04 41.38 11.06
CA ASP A 208 12.45 41.59 10.69
C ASP A 208 12.64 42.57 9.50
N GLN A 209 11.58 42.85 8.74
CA GLN A 209 11.61 43.89 7.68
C GLN A 209 11.42 45.32 8.22
N GLY A 210 11.03 45.49 9.49
CA GLY A 210 10.89 46.80 10.13
C GLY A 210 12.15 47.33 10.84
N ASP A 211 13.16 46.48 11.05
CA ASP A 211 14.34 46.79 11.88
C ASP A 211 15.66 46.36 11.20
N LYS A 212 15.80 46.62 9.90
CA LYS A 212 17.11 46.65 9.25
C LYS A 212 17.49 48.11 8.99
N PRO A 213 18.63 48.61 9.51
CA PRO A 213 19.07 49.97 9.18
C PRO A 213 19.30 50.06 7.67
N GLN A 214 18.46 50.83 6.99
CA GLN A 214 18.61 51.09 5.55
C GLN A 214 19.89 51.90 5.34
N ARG A 215 20.97 51.24 4.89
CA ARG A 215 22.18 51.93 4.43
C ARG A 215 21.89 52.63 3.10
N SER A 216 22.44 53.82 2.94
CA SER A 216 22.23 54.65 1.76
C SER A 216 22.69 53.93 0.46
N PRO A 217 22.10 54.22 -0.71
CA PRO A 217 22.46 53.57 -1.97
C PRO A 217 23.96 53.62 -2.30
N GLU A 218 24.62 54.71 -1.90
CA GLU A 218 26.05 54.93 -2.08
C GLU A 218 26.90 53.99 -1.21
N GLU A 219 26.47 53.70 0.03
CA GLU A 219 27.14 52.75 0.92
C GLU A 219 27.00 51.30 0.42
N ILE A 220 25.87 50.96 -0.22
CA ILE A 220 25.65 49.65 -0.83
C ILE A 220 26.55 49.48 -2.06
N GLN A 221 26.68 50.52 -2.88
CA GLN A 221 27.58 50.53 -4.03
C GLN A 221 29.05 50.41 -3.57
N ALA A 222 29.45 51.19 -2.57
CA ALA A 222 30.79 51.13 -1.99
C ALA A 222 31.11 49.78 -1.31
N MET A 223 30.11 49.10 -0.73
CA MET A 223 30.28 47.74 -0.19
C MET A 223 30.37 46.69 -1.30
N LYS A 224 29.62 46.83 -2.39
CA LYS A 224 29.74 45.95 -3.57
C LYS A 224 31.09 46.13 -4.26
N GLU A 225 31.58 47.35 -4.35
CA GLU A 225 32.90 47.66 -4.89
C GLU A 225 34.02 47.19 -3.94
N LYS A 226 33.86 47.33 -2.62
CA LYS A 226 34.78 46.72 -1.64
C LYS A 226 34.75 45.19 -1.67
N ALA A 227 33.60 44.57 -1.90
CA ALA A 227 33.47 43.13 -2.05
C ALA A 227 34.08 42.65 -3.37
N ALA A 228 33.89 43.39 -4.46
CA ALA A 228 34.53 43.16 -5.75
C ALA A 228 36.06 43.35 -5.67
N ALA A 229 36.52 44.37 -4.93
CA ALA A 229 37.94 44.60 -4.66
C ALA A 229 38.54 43.52 -3.74
N ARG A 230 37.77 43.02 -2.75
CA ARG A 230 38.18 41.86 -1.93
C ARG A 230 38.21 40.56 -2.75
N ALA A 231 37.27 40.37 -3.67
CA ALA A 231 37.27 39.23 -4.59
C ALA A 231 38.42 39.31 -5.62
N ALA A 232 38.75 40.52 -6.10
CA ALA A 232 39.89 40.77 -6.96
C ALA A 232 41.22 40.61 -6.21
N ALA A 233 41.30 41.08 -4.96
CA ALA A 233 42.46 40.88 -4.09
C ALA A 233 42.64 39.41 -3.68
N ALA A 234 41.54 38.66 -3.47
CA ALA A 234 41.59 37.22 -3.24
C ALA A 234 42.07 36.46 -4.50
N LYS A 235 41.65 36.88 -5.69
CA LYS A 235 42.20 36.38 -6.98
C LYS A 235 43.67 36.73 -7.17
N ALA A 236 44.11 37.93 -6.81
CA ALA A 236 45.51 38.35 -6.87
C ALA A 236 46.38 37.62 -5.84
N LYS A 237 45.85 37.34 -4.64
CA LYS A 237 46.52 36.55 -3.60
C LYS A 237 46.62 35.07 -3.96
N ALA A 238 45.65 34.54 -4.71
CA ALA A 238 45.73 33.20 -5.30
C ALA A 238 46.78 33.09 -6.42
N ALA A 239 47.05 34.19 -7.14
CA ALA A 239 48.10 34.24 -8.16
C ALA A 239 49.53 34.38 -7.57
N GLY A 240 49.68 34.89 -6.35
CA GLY A 240 50.98 35.08 -5.68
C GLY A 240 51.45 33.92 -4.78
N GLY A 241 50.64 32.88 -4.63
CA GLY A 241 50.90 31.74 -3.74
C GLY A 241 51.01 30.42 -4.49
N ALA A 242 51.77 30.37 -5.58
CA ALA A 242 52.11 29.15 -6.29
C ALA A 242 53.63 28.95 -6.32
N ALA A 243 54.21 28.75 -5.13
CA ALA A 243 55.45 28.02 -4.98
C ALA A 243 55.31 27.13 -3.75
N ALA A 244 55.38 25.82 -4.00
CA ALA A 244 55.30 24.70 -3.06
C ALA A 244 53.91 24.23 -2.60
N GLY A 245 53.36 23.26 -3.37
CA GLY A 245 52.54 22.16 -2.82
C GLY A 245 51.12 22.02 -3.35
N ALA A 246 50.95 21.29 -4.48
CA ALA A 246 49.86 20.31 -4.72
C ALA A 246 49.89 19.84 -6.19
N ALA A 247 50.59 18.74 -6.44
CA ALA A 247 50.35 17.92 -7.62
C ALA A 247 49.03 17.14 -7.42
N THR A 248 48.30 16.90 -8.52
CA THR A 248 46.99 16.21 -8.67
C THR A 248 45.75 17.08 -8.41
N GLY A 249 45.15 17.63 -9.47
CA GLY A 249 43.88 18.36 -9.35
C GLY A 249 43.28 18.90 -10.66
N ASP A 250 44.10 19.23 -11.66
CA ASP A 250 43.61 19.94 -12.86
C ASP A 250 43.20 18.99 -14.01
N GLU A 251 43.95 17.91 -14.26
CA GLU A 251 43.67 16.98 -15.38
C GLU A 251 42.36 16.19 -15.22
N ASP A 252 41.90 15.97 -13.98
CA ASP A 252 40.71 15.18 -13.65
C ASP A 252 39.40 15.96 -13.86
N ALA A 253 39.46 17.30 -13.77
CA ALA A 253 38.29 18.17 -13.93
C ALA A 253 37.94 18.37 -15.42
N ASP A 254 38.94 18.56 -16.27
CA ASP A 254 38.75 18.67 -17.72
C ASP A 254 38.34 17.33 -18.34
N ALA A 255 38.90 16.21 -17.85
CA ALA A 255 38.48 14.87 -18.26
C ALA A 255 37.01 14.56 -17.88
N LYS A 256 36.56 14.99 -16.69
CA LYS A 256 35.15 14.86 -16.27
C LYS A 256 34.22 15.76 -17.09
N LYS A 257 34.65 16.97 -17.43
CA LYS A 257 33.87 17.88 -18.26
C LYS A 257 33.70 17.36 -19.69
N ALA A 258 34.78 16.85 -20.29
CA ALA A 258 34.75 16.21 -21.61
C ALA A 258 33.83 14.97 -21.62
N ARG A 259 33.91 14.12 -20.59
CA ARG A 259 33.05 12.94 -20.45
C ARG A 259 31.57 13.30 -20.24
N LEU A 260 31.28 14.39 -19.54
CA LEU A 260 29.92 14.89 -19.36
C LEU A 260 29.33 15.45 -20.66
N GLU A 261 30.12 16.15 -21.47
CA GLU A 261 29.68 16.62 -22.79
C GLU A 261 29.45 15.47 -23.77
N GLU A 262 30.31 14.45 -23.75
CA GLU A 262 30.11 13.26 -24.58
C GLU A 262 28.83 12.49 -24.19
N LEU A 263 28.55 12.37 -22.89
CA LEU A 263 27.30 11.76 -22.40
C LEU A 263 26.06 12.57 -22.79
N LYS A 264 26.14 13.90 -22.75
CA LYS A 264 25.05 14.78 -23.21
C LYS A 264 24.81 14.64 -24.72
N ARG A 265 25.87 14.54 -25.53
CA ARG A 265 25.78 14.31 -26.98
C ARG A 265 25.12 12.96 -27.29
N LYS A 266 25.57 11.88 -26.64
CA LYS A 266 24.98 10.53 -26.79
C LYS A 266 23.51 10.49 -26.35
N ALA A 267 23.15 11.21 -25.29
CA ALA A 267 21.77 11.32 -24.84
C ALA A 267 20.88 12.09 -25.85
N ALA A 268 21.41 13.14 -26.47
CA ALA A 268 20.71 13.90 -27.50
C ALA A 268 20.51 13.09 -28.79
N GLU A 269 21.52 12.34 -29.24
CA GLU A 269 21.42 11.43 -30.38
C GLU A 269 20.41 10.30 -30.12
N LYS A 270 20.42 9.71 -28.91
CA LYS A 270 19.44 8.69 -28.52
C LYS A 270 18.01 9.25 -28.42
N ALA A 271 17.86 10.50 -27.98
CA ALA A 271 16.56 11.18 -27.97
C ALA A 271 16.06 11.49 -29.39
N LYS A 272 16.95 11.86 -30.31
CA LYS A 272 16.62 12.07 -31.73
C LYS A 272 16.21 10.77 -32.41
N ALA A 273 16.99 9.69 -32.24
CA ALA A 273 16.66 8.37 -32.76
C ALA A 273 15.33 7.81 -32.20
N ARG A 274 14.99 8.13 -30.95
CA ARG A 274 13.68 7.79 -30.37
C ARG A 274 12.51 8.59 -30.95
N ARG A 275 12.75 9.82 -31.41
CA ARG A 275 11.72 10.63 -32.08
C ARG A 275 11.52 10.16 -33.52
N GLU A 276 12.60 9.85 -34.22
CA GLU A 276 12.57 9.33 -35.59
C GLU A 276 12.02 7.89 -35.69
N ALA A 277 12.07 7.11 -34.61
CA ALA A 277 11.45 5.78 -34.53
C ALA A 277 10.00 5.79 -34.02
N ALA A 278 9.47 6.97 -33.67
CA ALA A 278 8.09 7.18 -33.21
C ALA A 278 7.21 7.85 -34.29
N GLU A 279 7.79 8.25 -35.43
CA GLU A 279 7.12 8.54 -36.71
C GLU A 279 7.17 7.29 -37.61
#